data_AF-A0A4R6IIL9-F1
#
_entry.id   AF-A0A4R6IIL9-F1
#
_cell.length_a   1.000
_cell.length_b   1.000
_cell.length_c   1.000
_cell.angle_alpha   90.00
_cell.angle_beta   90.00
_cell.angle_gamma   90.00
#
_symmetry.space_group_name_H-M   'P 1'
#
loop_
_entity.id
_entity.type
_entity.pdbx_description
1 polymer ?
#
loop_
_entity_poly.entity_id
_entity_poly.type
_entity_poly.pdbx_seq_one_letter_code
_entity_poly.pdbx_strand_id
1 'polypeptide(L)'
;MKYCLLLLSLLFSLALHAQQDSVNTENMRTKTGLATYYAKKFEGRRTTSGKKYRGHKLTAAHLSLPFGTVVTVKNLSNGKTVDVVVNDRGPYSKRYIIDLSEKAAKKLGFWKMGQEKVEISYHLE
;
A
#
# COMPACT_ATOMS: atom_id res chain seq x y z
N MET A 1 -29.83 25.66 -38.28
CA MET A 1 -28.39 25.32 -38.19
C MET A 1 -27.73 25.64 -36.84
N LYS A 2 -28.17 26.67 -36.09
CA LYS A 2 -27.57 27.06 -34.80
C LYS A 2 -27.67 26.01 -33.67
N TYR A 3 -28.74 25.19 -33.65
CA TYR A 3 -28.91 24.13 -32.64
C TYR A 3 -28.05 22.88 -32.88
N CYS A 4 -27.66 22.62 -34.13
CA CYS A 4 -26.82 21.46 -34.47
C CYS A 4 -25.39 21.63 -33.91
N LEU A 5 -24.87 22.87 -33.95
CA LEU A 5 -23.57 23.22 -33.38
C LEU A 5 -23.55 23.14 -31.84
N LEU A 6 -24.65 23.52 -31.18
CA LEU A 6 -24.79 23.42 -29.71
C LEU A 6 -24.87 21.98 -29.21
N LEU A 7 -25.57 21.10 -29.95
CA LEU A 7 -25.64 19.67 -29.64
C LEU A 7 -24.30 18.95 -29.85
N LEU A 8 -23.54 19.34 -30.89
CA LEU A 8 -22.19 18.82 -31.12
C LEU A 8 -21.22 19.22 -30.01
N SER A 9 -21.29 20.48 -29.54
CA SER A 9 -20.45 20.95 -28.42
C SER A 9 -20.78 20.25 -27.11
N LEU A 10 -22.07 19.96 -26.85
CA LEU A 10 -22.51 19.28 -25.63
C LEU A 10 -22.05 17.82 -25.59
N LEU A 11 -22.10 17.14 -26.75
CA LEU A 11 -21.56 15.78 -26.92
C LEU A 11 -20.03 15.73 -26.79
N PHE A 12 -19.33 16.75 -27.28
CA PHE A 12 -17.88 16.86 -27.15
C PHE A 12 -17.44 17.09 -25.68
N SER A 13 -18.18 17.90 -24.92
CA SER A 13 -17.93 18.09 -23.48
C SER A 13 -18.23 16.87 -22.61
N LEU A 14 -19.15 15.98 -23.03
CA LEU A 14 -19.41 14.71 -22.34
C LEU A 14 -18.28 13.70 -22.53
N ALA A 15 -17.70 13.63 -23.73
CA ALA A 15 -16.58 12.73 -24.03
C ALA A 15 -15.30 13.10 -23.26
N LEU A 16 -15.07 14.39 -23.00
CA LEU A 16 -13.88 14.87 -22.28
C LEU A 16 -13.88 14.49 -20.79
N HIS A 17 -15.05 14.34 -20.16
CA HIS A 17 -15.17 13.94 -18.75
C HIS A 17 -14.95 12.43 -18.52
N ALA A 18 -15.09 11.59 -19.55
CA ALA A 18 -14.92 10.13 -19.44
C ALA A 18 -13.44 9.69 -19.47
N GLN A 19 -12.50 10.61 -19.73
CA GLN A 19 -11.07 10.29 -19.89
C GLN A 19 -10.22 10.46 -18.62
N GLN A 20 -10.81 10.90 -17.50
CA GLN A 20 -10.05 11.26 -16.31
C GLN A 20 -9.78 10.07 -15.35
N ASP A 21 -10.55 8.98 -15.45
CA ASP A 21 -10.40 7.82 -14.57
C ASP A 21 -9.27 6.86 -15.01
N SER A 22 -8.88 6.90 -16.29
CA SER A 22 -7.87 5.99 -16.86
C SER A 22 -6.45 6.25 -16.35
N VAL A 23 -6.14 7.47 -15.89
CA VAL A 23 -4.79 7.89 -15.50
C VAL A 23 -4.38 7.32 -14.13
N ASN A 24 -5.33 7.05 -13.23
CA ASN A 24 -5.01 6.55 -11.87
C ASN A 24 -4.69 5.04 -11.82
N THR A 25 -5.07 4.26 -12.84
CA THR A 25 -4.86 2.81 -12.83
C THR A 25 -3.51 2.39 -13.43
N GLU A 26 -2.98 3.16 -14.37
CA GLU A 26 -1.74 2.86 -15.11
C GLU A 26 -0.48 2.73 -14.21
N ASN A 27 -0.46 3.40 -13.05
CA ASN A 27 0.70 3.41 -12.15
C ASN A 27 0.54 2.55 -10.89
N MET A 28 -0.56 1.80 -10.75
CA MET A 28 -0.75 0.88 -9.64
C MET A 28 0.15 -0.35 -9.80
N ARG A 29 1.12 -0.51 -8.91
CA ARG A 29 2.00 -1.68 -8.89
C ARG A 29 1.52 -2.69 -7.87
N THR A 30 1.59 -3.97 -8.21
CA THR A 30 1.26 -5.08 -7.32
C THR A 30 2.43 -6.05 -7.17
N LYS A 31 2.54 -6.69 -6.01
CA LYS A 31 3.52 -7.74 -5.75
C LYS A 31 3.03 -8.71 -4.69
N THR A 32 3.21 -10.00 -4.94
CA THR A 32 2.87 -11.06 -3.98
C THR A 32 4.13 -11.64 -3.34
N GLY A 33 4.05 -11.99 -2.06
CA GLY A 33 5.16 -12.56 -1.31
C GLY A 33 4.82 -12.82 0.15
N LEU A 34 5.81 -13.19 0.95
CA LEU A 34 5.61 -13.36 2.39
C LEU A 34 5.76 -12.03 3.13
N ALA A 35 4.87 -11.76 4.06
CA ALA A 35 5.01 -10.73 5.08
C ALA A 35 5.39 -11.35 6.42
N THR A 36 6.10 -10.59 7.24
CA THR A 36 6.28 -10.85 8.68
C THR A 36 5.97 -9.56 9.45
N TYR A 37 6.28 -9.52 10.74
CA TYR A 37 6.10 -8.34 11.56
C TYR A 37 7.23 -8.10 12.58
N TYR A 38 7.34 -6.86 13.03
CA TYR A 38 8.31 -6.47 14.05
C TYR A 38 8.05 -7.13 15.40
N ALA A 39 9.07 -7.74 15.98
CA ALA A 39 9.05 -8.20 17.36
C ALA A 39 8.94 -7.03 18.36
N LYS A 40 8.30 -7.28 19.52
CA LYS A 40 8.08 -6.27 20.58
C LYS A 40 9.36 -5.57 21.06
N LYS A 41 10.52 -6.23 20.98
CA LYS A 41 11.84 -5.67 21.35
C LYS A 41 12.25 -4.41 20.56
N PHE A 42 11.63 -4.18 19.39
CA PHE A 42 11.89 -2.99 18.58
C PHE A 42 11.10 -1.76 19.04
N GLU A 43 10.12 -1.89 19.94
CA GLU A 43 9.29 -0.79 20.43
C GLU A 43 10.15 0.38 20.93
N GLY A 44 9.89 1.59 20.41
CA GLY A 44 10.62 2.81 20.77
C GLY A 44 11.99 3.00 20.10
N ARG A 45 12.52 2.01 19.39
CA ARG A 45 13.77 2.16 18.61
C ARG A 45 13.54 3.05 17.39
N ARG A 46 14.59 3.73 16.93
CA ARG A 46 14.51 4.53 15.70
C ARG A 46 14.46 3.61 14.48
N THR A 47 13.55 3.91 13.56
CA THR A 47 13.52 3.35 12.20
C THR A 47 14.48 4.14 11.31
N THR A 48 14.72 3.64 10.10
CA THR A 48 15.58 4.29 9.10
C THR A 48 15.06 5.68 8.67
N SER A 49 13.74 5.93 8.75
CA SER A 49 13.19 7.29 8.56
C SER A 49 13.50 8.26 9.72
N GLY A 50 14.12 7.80 10.80
CA GLY A 50 14.41 8.57 12.01
C GLY A 50 13.28 8.59 13.05
N LYS A 51 12.05 8.18 12.68
CA LYS A 51 10.91 8.07 13.61
C LYS A 51 11.08 6.88 14.56
N LYS A 52 10.52 6.95 15.78
CA LYS A 52 10.48 5.78 16.68
C LYS A 52 9.43 4.77 16.21
N TYR A 53 9.78 3.49 16.16
CA TYR A 53 8.84 2.40 15.92
C TYR A 53 7.82 2.33 17.07
N ARG A 54 6.55 2.14 16.69
CA ARG A 54 5.41 1.99 17.59
C ARG A 54 4.52 0.88 17.04
N GLY A 55 4.42 -0.25 17.75
CA GLY A 55 3.65 -1.41 17.28
C GLY A 55 2.16 -1.15 17.09
N HIS A 56 1.61 -0.12 17.73
CA HIS A 56 0.22 0.31 17.60
C HIS A 56 -0.06 1.24 16.38
N LYS A 57 0.96 1.61 15.60
CA LYS A 57 0.79 2.38 14.37
C LYS A 57 0.66 1.44 13.18
N LEU A 58 0.14 1.94 12.05
CA LEU A 58 0.04 1.19 10.80
C LEU A 58 1.22 1.57 9.90
N THR A 59 2.38 1.01 10.21
CA THR A 59 3.62 1.26 9.47
C THR A 59 4.26 -0.04 9.01
N ALA A 60 5.20 0.07 8.06
CA ALA A 60 5.94 -1.06 7.53
C ALA A 60 7.40 -0.70 7.16
N ALA A 61 8.25 -1.73 7.12
CA ALA A 61 9.55 -1.70 6.46
C ALA A 61 9.42 -2.25 5.03
N HIS A 62 10.05 -1.55 4.08
CA HIS A 62 10.23 -2.05 2.72
C HIS A 62 11.62 -1.67 2.20
N LEU A 63 12.25 -2.56 1.40
CA LEU A 63 13.65 -2.43 0.99
C LEU A 63 13.91 -1.17 0.17
N SER A 64 13.03 -0.85 -0.78
CA SER A 64 13.29 0.19 -1.78
C SER A 64 12.16 1.20 -1.97
N LEU A 65 11.00 1.02 -1.31
CA LEU A 65 9.91 1.98 -1.50
C LEU A 65 10.28 3.30 -0.83
N PRO A 66 9.95 4.45 -1.46
CA PRO A 66 10.09 5.74 -0.81
C PRO A 66 9.44 5.75 0.58
N PHE A 67 10.04 6.47 1.53
CA PHE A 67 9.36 6.68 2.80
C PHE A 67 8.12 7.54 2.58
N GLY A 68 7.03 7.20 3.27
CA GLY A 68 5.74 7.85 3.07
C GLY A 68 4.84 7.13 2.07
N THR A 69 5.37 6.21 1.24
CA THR A 69 4.52 5.40 0.35
C THR A 69 3.48 4.65 1.18
N VAL A 70 2.22 4.82 0.79
CA VAL A 70 1.10 4.04 1.31
C VAL A 70 1.03 2.74 0.53
N VAL A 71 1.01 1.64 1.27
CA VAL A 71 0.92 0.29 0.71
C VAL A 71 -0.35 -0.35 1.26
N THR A 72 -1.24 -0.75 0.37
CA THR A 72 -2.37 -1.62 0.73
C THR A 72 -1.84 -3.04 0.77
N VAL A 73 -2.04 -3.72 1.90
CA VAL A 73 -1.61 -5.10 2.09
C VAL A 73 -2.85 -5.97 2.23
N LYS A 74 -2.94 -7.02 1.43
CA LYS A 74 -4.02 -8.00 1.43
C LYS A 74 -3.49 -9.34 1.90
N ASN A 75 -4.07 -9.88 2.96
CA ASN A 75 -3.85 -11.27 3.34
C ASN A 75 -4.61 -12.18 2.36
N LEU A 76 -3.88 -13.04 1.65
CA LEU A 76 -4.47 -13.91 0.64
C LEU A 76 -5.26 -15.09 1.22
N SER A 77 -5.02 -15.47 2.48
CA SER A 77 -5.72 -16.58 3.13
C SER A 77 -7.14 -16.22 3.59
N ASN A 78 -7.36 -14.95 3.96
CA ASN A 78 -8.63 -14.50 4.54
C ASN A 78 -9.24 -13.24 3.89
N GLY A 79 -8.57 -12.68 2.88
CA GLY A 79 -9.05 -11.51 2.13
C GLY A 79 -8.99 -10.17 2.87
N LYS A 80 -8.55 -10.13 4.14
CA LYS A 80 -8.47 -8.89 4.91
C LYS A 80 -7.40 -7.97 4.34
N THR A 81 -7.66 -6.68 4.40
CA THR A 81 -6.75 -5.63 3.92
C THR A 81 -6.39 -4.64 5.03
N VAL A 82 -5.23 -4.01 4.89
CA VAL A 82 -4.82 -2.88 5.73
C VAL A 82 -3.86 -1.98 4.95
N ASP A 83 -4.04 -0.67 5.08
CA ASP A 83 -3.07 0.30 4.58
C ASP A 83 -2.00 0.58 5.63
N VAL A 84 -0.76 0.62 5.16
CA VAL A 84 0.42 0.93 5.98
C VAL A 84 1.29 1.97 5.30
N VAL A 85 1.98 2.77 6.12
CA VAL A 85 2.95 3.75 5.63
C VAL A 85 4.36 3.17 5.74
N VAL A 86 5.11 3.18 4.65
CA VAL A 86 6.52 2.78 4.65
C VAL A 86 7.35 3.83 5.40
N ASN A 87 8.02 3.43 6.48
CA ASN A 87 8.86 4.32 7.28
C ASN A 87 10.16 3.68 7.77
N ASP A 88 10.48 2.48 7.28
CA ASP A 88 11.71 1.79 7.63
C ASP A 88 12.24 0.97 6.44
N ARG A 89 13.48 0.47 6.59
CA ARG A 89 14.16 -0.40 5.63
C ARG A 89 14.25 -1.82 6.17
N GLY A 90 14.30 -2.75 5.23
CA GLY A 90 14.07 -4.16 5.47
C GLY A 90 12.80 -4.63 4.75
N PRO A 91 12.41 -5.90 4.88
CA PRO A 91 13.17 -6.98 5.49
C PRO A 91 14.45 -7.25 4.69
N TYR A 92 15.58 -7.44 5.36
CA TYR A 92 16.86 -7.78 4.70
C TYR A 92 16.94 -9.26 4.29
N SER A 93 16.07 -10.10 4.85
CA SER A 93 15.90 -11.46 4.37
C SER A 93 15.12 -11.44 3.05
N LYS A 94 15.67 -12.08 2.02
CA LYS A 94 15.02 -12.24 0.70
C LYS A 94 13.71 -13.04 0.75
N ARG A 95 13.41 -13.68 1.88
CA ARG A 95 12.20 -14.47 2.09
C ARG A 95 10.93 -13.62 2.18
N TYR A 96 11.05 -12.40 2.71
CA TYR A 96 9.90 -11.52 2.96
C TYR A 96 9.95 -10.31 2.02
N ILE A 97 8.78 -9.83 1.62
CA ILE A 97 8.65 -8.62 0.80
C ILE A 97 8.32 -7.38 1.63
N ILE A 98 7.81 -7.55 2.86
CA ILE A 98 7.39 -6.46 3.74
C ILE A 98 7.41 -6.90 5.21
N ASP A 99 7.89 -6.02 6.09
CA ASP A 99 7.84 -6.19 7.55
C ASP A 99 6.79 -5.25 8.12
N LEU A 100 5.72 -5.80 8.71
CA LEU A 100 4.58 -5.04 9.18
C LEU A 100 4.70 -4.68 10.67
N SER A 101 4.05 -3.60 11.07
CA SER A 101 3.76 -3.32 12.47
C SER A 101 2.90 -4.42 13.12
N GLU A 102 3.02 -4.57 14.45
CA GLU A 102 2.18 -5.49 15.23
C GLU A 102 0.67 -5.27 14.98
N LYS A 103 0.22 -4.02 14.97
CA LYS A 103 -1.20 -3.69 14.72
C LYS A 103 -1.63 -4.08 13.31
N ALA A 104 -0.80 -3.89 12.29
CA ALA A 104 -1.13 -4.30 10.92
C ALA A 104 -1.26 -5.83 10.83
N ALA A 105 -0.31 -6.58 11.41
CA ALA A 105 -0.38 -8.04 11.44
C ALA A 105 -1.61 -8.57 12.19
N LYS A 106 -2.02 -7.91 13.28
CA LYS A 106 -3.26 -8.22 14.01
C LYS A 106 -4.50 -7.95 13.15
N LYS A 107 -4.57 -6.80 12.46
CA LYS A 107 -5.68 -6.49 11.55
C LYS A 107 -5.80 -7.50 10.40
N LEU A 108 -4.67 -7.90 9.83
CA LEU A 108 -4.59 -8.91 8.77
C LEU A 108 -4.82 -10.34 9.27
N GLY A 109 -4.89 -10.55 10.59
CA GLY A 109 -5.24 -11.84 11.19
C GLY A 109 -4.12 -12.87 11.22
N PHE A 110 -2.85 -12.47 10.99
CA PHE A 110 -1.72 -13.42 10.98
C PHE A 110 -0.72 -13.23 12.13
N TRP A 111 -0.98 -12.32 13.08
CA TRP A 111 -0.09 -12.07 14.23
C TRP A 111 0.36 -13.36 14.95
N LYS A 112 -0.58 -14.30 15.21
CA LYS A 112 -0.26 -15.56 15.88
C LYS A 112 0.54 -16.55 15.01
N MET A 113 0.52 -16.37 13.69
CA MET A 113 1.19 -17.25 12.72
C MET A 113 2.64 -16.84 12.45
N GLY A 114 3.04 -15.62 12.84
CA GLY A 114 4.39 -15.08 12.62
C GLY A 114 4.58 -14.49 11.22
N GLN A 115 4.03 -15.14 10.19
CA GLN A 115 4.17 -14.74 8.79
C GLN A 115 2.93 -15.13 7.98
N GLU A 116 2.78 -14.55 6.80
CA GLU A 116 1.64 -14.82 5.92
C GLU A 116 1.96 -14.49 4.46
N LYS A 117 1.30 -15.18 3.52
CA LYS A 117 1.33 -14.82 2.10
C LYS A 117 0.39 -13.65 1.84
N VAL A 118 0.94 -12.56 1.36
CA VAL A 118 0.21 -11.32 1.09
C VAL A 118 0.42 -10.85 -0.34
N GLU A 119 -0.53 -10.07 -0.83
CA GLU A 119 -0.36 -9.18 -1.96
C GLU A 119 -0.22 -7.75 -1.43
N ILE A 120 0.75 -7.01 -1.95
CA ILE A 120 0.89 -5.58 -1.70
C ILE A 120 0.57 -4.81 -2.98
N SER A 121 -0.14 -3.69 -2.84
CA SER A 121 -0.38 -2.74 -3.93
C SER A 121 -0.03 -1.32 -3.49
N TYR A 122 0.55 -0.55 -4.40
CA TYR A 122 0.99 0.82 -4.14
C TYR A 122 1.12 1.62 -5.45
N HIS A 123 1.00 2.93 -5.32
CA HIS A 123 1.26 3.89 -6.38
C HIS A 123 2.58 4.61 -6.11
N LEU A 124 3.35 4.88 -7.17
CA LEU A 124 4.50 5.77 -7.13
C LEU A 124 4.16 6.97 -8.01
N GLU A 125 4.30 8.17 -7.45
CA GLU A 125 4.25 9.43 -8.22
C GLU A 125 5.43 9.53 -9.20
#